data_AF-J8EMT6-F1
#
_entry.id   AF-J8EMT6-F1
#
_cell.length_a   1.000
_cell.length_b   1.000
_cell.length_c   1.000
_cell.angle_alpha   90.00
_cell.angle_beta   90.00
_cell.angle_gamma   90.00
#
_symmetry.space_group_name_H-M   'P 1'
#
loop_
_entity.id
_entity.type
_entity.pdbx_description
1 polymer ?
#
loop_
_entity_poly.entity_id
_entity_poly.type
_entity_poly.pdbx_seq_one_letter_code
_entity_poly.pdbx_strand_id
1 'polypeptide(L)'
;MGLYIYAGEDLPEIQEEMITSQQVGAIKLNIKKLATLRKVDEDTIKGHLSIKEVSELTLKQAEEVLKKSAKWVKQAEKETAETEEKEQVEKIEQTN
;
A
#
# COMPACT_ATOMS: atom_id res chain seq x y z
N MET A 1 26.96 42.28 30.52
CA MET A 1 26.78 41.71 29.18
C MET A 1 27.21 40.25 29.24
N GLY A 2 26.24 39.34 29.45
CA GLY A 2 26.52 37.91 29.57
C GLY A 2 26.51 37.25 28.19
N LEU A 3 27.53 36.44 27.91
CA LEU A 3 27.67 35.67 26.68
C LEU A 3 26.49 34.71 26.50
N TYR A 4 25.80 34.80 25.36
CA TYR A 4 24.89 33.77 24.90
C TYR A 4 25.72 32.60 24.37
N ILE A 5 25.98 31.61 25.23
CA ILE A 5 26.48 30.31 24.78
C ILE A 5 25.28 29.60 24.15
N TYR A 6 25.17 29.69 22.82
CA TYR A 6 24.41 28.71 22.04
C TYR A 6 25.16 27.38 22.16
N ALA A 7 24.95 26.68 23.27
CA ALA A 7 25.19 25.25 23.32
C ALA A 7 24.29 24.67 22.24
N GLY A 8 24.90 24.05 21.22
CA GLY A 8 24.25 23.64 19.99
C GLY A 8 22.85 23.12 20.25
N GLU A 9 21.88 23.68 19.53
CA GLU A 9 20.56 23.09 19.38
C GLU A 9 20.80 21.61 19.07
N ASP A 10 20.62 20.78 20.10
CA ASP A 10 20.34 19.36 19.93
C ASP A 10 18.98 19.36 19.24
N LEU A 11 19.03 19.51 17.92
CA LEU A 11 17.90 19.26 17.04
C LEU A 11 17.33 17.94 17.55
N PRO A 12 16.06 17.90 18.01
CA PRO A 12 15.50 16.65 18.50
C PRO A 12 15.76 15.61 17.42
N GLU A 13 16.46 14.52 17.75
CA GLU A 13 16.57 13.37 16.87
C GLU A 13 15.13 13.02 16.51
N ILE A 14 14.74 13.35 15.28
CA ILE A 14 13.44 13.00 14.74
C ILE A 14 13.53 11.50 14.60
N GLN A 15 13.19 10.77 15.66
CA GLN A 15 12.98 9.34 15.61
C GLN A 15 11.98 9.15 14.50
N GLU A 16 12.43 8.65 13.35
CA GLU A 16 11.53 8.29 12.28
C GLU A 16 10.59 7.26 12.88
N GLU A 17 9.33 7.66 13.09
CA GLU A 17 8.35 6.77 13.70
C GLU A 17 8.34 5.48 12.88
N MET A 18 8.56 4.36 13.58
CA MET A 18 8.47 3.06 12.95
C MET A 18 7.01 2.79 12.59
N ILE A 19 6.78 1.95 11.58
CA ILE A 19 5.44 1.53 11.21
C ILE A 19 4.69 0.91 12.41
N THR A 20 3.42 1.29 12.56
CA THR A 20 2.56 0.70 13.59
C THR A 20 2.04 -0.69 13.18
N SER A 21 1.75 -1.56 14.16
CA SER A 21 1.15 -2.88 13.90
C SER A 21 -0.15 -2.80 13.11
N GLN A 22 -0.93 -1.74 13.30
CA GLN A 22 -2.16 -1.47 12.56
C GLN A 22 -1.87 -1.19 11.07
N GLN A 23 -0.86 -0.37 10.78
CA GLN A 23 -0.43 -0.11 9.40
C GLN A 23 0.15 -1.36 8.74
N VAL A 24 0.96 -2.15 9.47
CA VAL A 24 1.46 -3.44 8.97
C VAL A 24 0.31 -4.36 8.57
N GLY A 25 -0.71 -4.48 9.43
CA GLY A 25 -1.90 -5.29 9.16
C GLY A 25 -2.66 -4.81 7.92
N ALA A 26 -2.87 -3.50 7.80
CA ALA A 26 -3.56 -2.90 6.66
C ALA A 26 -2.80 -3.11 5.33
N ILE A 27 -1.47 -2.95 5.34
CA ILE A 27 -0.64 -3.20 4.14
C ILE A 27 -0.71 -4.67 3.74
N LYS A 28 -0.55 -5.60 4.68
CA LYS A 28 -0.66 -7.04 4.41
C LYS A 28 -2.04 -7.41 3.84
N LEU A 29 -3.10 -6.83 4.40
CA LEU A 29 -4.46 -7.06 3.90
C LEU A 29 -4.64 -6.54 2.47
N ASN A 30 -4.14 -5.34 2.16
CA ASN A 30 -4.23 -4.78 0.81
C ASN A 30 -3.41 -5.59 -0.19
N ILE A 31 -2.21 -6.03 0.18
CA ILE A 31 -1.37 -6.91 -0.65
C ILE A 31 -2.13 -8.20 -0.97
N LYS A 32 -2.72 -8.84 0.04
CA LYS A 32 -3.50 -10.07 -0.13
C LYS A 32 -4.73 -9.86 -1.02
N LYS A 33 -5.45 -8.75 -0.84
CA LYS A 33 -6.59 -8.39 -1.72
C LYS A 33 -6.13 -8.20 -3.17
N LEU A 34 -5.05 -7.46 -3.39
CA LEU A 34 -4.49 -7.23 -4.72
C LEU A 34 -4.03 -8.52 -5.40
N ALA A 35 -3.35 -9.38 -4.63
CA ALA A 35 -2.93 -10.70 -5.08
C ALA A 35 -4.14 -11.52 -5.57
N THR A 36 -5.22 -11.57 -4.79
CA THR A 36 -6.46 -12.26 -5.18
C THR A 36 -7.13 -11.63 -6.41
N LEU A 37 -7.33 -10.31 -6.42
CA LEU A 37 -8.02 -9.61 -7.50
C LEU A 37 -7.28 -9.75 -8.84
N ARG A 38 -5.94 -9.68 -8.82
CA ARG A 38 -5.11 -9.79 -10.01
C ARG A 38 -4.65 -11.21 -10.33
N LYS A 39 -4.99 -12.19 -9.47
CA LYS A 39 -4.52 -13.58 -9.54
C LYS A 39 -3.00 -13.69 -9.65
N VAL A 40 -2.29 -12.88 -8.85
CA VAL A 40 -0.82 -12.88 -8.75
C VAL A 40 -0.38 -13.16 -7.32
N ASP A 41 0.88 -13.54 -7.13
CA ASP A 41 1.44 -13.78 -5.79
C ASP A 41 1.64 -12.51 -4.97
N GLU A 42 1.58 -12.65 -3.64
CA GLU A 42 1.83 -11.56 -2.70
C GLU A 42 3.22 -10.93 -2.89
N ASP A 43 4.24 -11.74 -3.21
CA ASP A 43 5.61 -11.25 -3.45
C ASP A 43 5.72 -10.40 -4.71
N THR A 44 4.92 -10.68 -5.74
CA THR A 44 4.83 -9.83 -6.93
C THR A 44 4.28 -8.45 -6.58
N ILE A 45 3.22 -8.40 -5.76
CA ILE A 45 2.65 -7.14 -5.27
C ILE A 45 3.64 -6.39 -4.37
N LYS A 46 4.36 -7.09 -3.47
CA LYS A 46 5.42 -6.49 -2.64
C LYS A 46 6.53 -5.89 -3.51
N GLY A 47 6.98 -6.61 -4.54
CA GLY A 47 7.98 -6.14 -5.49
C GLY A 47 7.53 -4.86 -6.21
N HIS A 48 6.27 -4.82 -6.65
CA HIS A 48 5.68 -3.62 -7.25
C HIS A 48 5.57 -2.43 -6.29
N LEU A 49 5.31 -2.69 -5.01
CA LEU A 49 5.28 -1.67 -3.97
C LEU A 49 6.69 -1.33 -3.44
N SER A 50 7.74 -1.98 -3.97
CA SER A 50 9.14 -1.84 -3.50
C SER A 50 9.30 -2.12 -2.00
N ILE A 51 8.54 -3.09 -1.48
CA ILE A 51 8.57 -3.50 -0.07
C ILE A 51 9.42 -4.77 0.03
N LYS A 52 10.54 -4.70 0.76
CA LYS A 52 11.27 -5.90 1.17
C LYS A 52 10.53 -6.60 2.31
N GLU A 53 10.31 -5.87 3.39
CA GLU A 53 9.58 -6.34 4.56
C GLU A 53 8.62 -5.26 5.05
N VAL A 54 7.37 -5.64 5.33
CA VAL A 54 6.34 -4.68 5.76
C VAL A 54 6.65 -4.11 7.15
N SER A 55 7.30 -4.89 8.01
CA SER A 55 7.70 -4.50 9.37
C SER A 55 8.89 -3.53 9.41
N GLU A 56 9.70 -3.48 8.35
CA GLU A 56 10.88 -2.60 8.26
C GLU A 56 10.54 -1.24 7.65
N LEU A 57 9.28 -0.98 7.30
CA LEU A 57 8.86 0.29 6.73
C LEU A 57 8.86 1.39 7.79
N THR A 58 9.26 2.60 7.39
CA THR A 58 9.05 3.80 8.20
C THR A 58 7.59 4.26 8.09
N LEU A 59 7.10 5.06 9.03
CA LEU A 59 5.70 5.51 9.02
C LEU A 59 5.37 6.28 7.73
N LYS A 60 6.29 7.11 7.23
CA LYS A 60 6.15 7.80 5.93
C LYS A 60 6.00 6.80 4.78
N GLN A 61 6.87 5.80 4.70
CA GLN A 61 6.80 4.77 3.66
C GLN A 61 5.51 3.96 3.77
N ALA A 62 5.11 3.60 4.99
CA ALA A 62 3.87 2.88 5.26
C ALA A 62 2.64 3.65 4.77
N GLU A 63 2.57 4.96 5.03
CA GLU A 63 1.49 5.81 4.54
C GLU A 63 1.46 5.92 3.01
N GLU A 64 2.62 6.07 2.37
CA GLU A 64 2.71 6.09 0.91
C GLU A 64 2.27 4.75 0.29
N VAL A 65 2.74 3.64 0.86
CA VAL A 65 2.33 2.28 0.47
C VAL A 65 0.84 2.10 0.67
N LEU A 66 0.27 2.54 1.80
CA LEU A 66 -1.16 2.44 2.06
C LEU A 66 -1.97 3.24 1.03
N LYS A 67 -1.56 4.47 0.72
CA LYS A 67 -2.21 5.30 -0.32
C LYS A 67 -2.14 4.65 -1.70
N LYS A 68 -0.98 4.10 -2.09
CA LYS A 68 -0.80 3.42 -3.38
C LYS A 68 -1.62 2.13 -3.44
N SER A 69 -1.47 1.26 -2.44
CA SER A 69 -2.16 -0.03 -2.36
C SER A 69 -3.68 0.14 -2.34
N ALA A 70 -4.23 1.12 -1.61
CA ALA A 70 -5.66 1.41 -1.60
C ALA A 70 -6.19 1.87 -2.97
N LYS A 71 -5.42 2.70 -3.70
CA LYS A 71 -5.78 3.10 -5.07
C LYS A 71 -5.79 1.89 -6.01
N TRP A 72 -4.78 1.02 -5.90
CA TRP A 72 -4.70 -0.19 -6.71
C TRP A 72 -5.83 -1.16 -6.39
N VAL A 73 -6.23 -1.31 -5.12
CA VAL A 73 -7.37 -2.17 -4.76
C VAL A 73 -8.63 -1.66 -5.44
N LYS A 74 -8.92 -0.35 -5.34
CA LYS A 74 -10.09 0.24 -6.02
C LYS A 74 -10.04 0.08 -7.53
N GLN A 75 -8.86 0.25 -8.14
CA GLN A 75 -8.69 0.07 -9.57
C GLN A 75 -8.92 -1.40 -9.96
N ALA A 76 -8.31 -2.33 -9.23
CA ALA A 76 -8.46 -3.77 -9.47
C ALA A 76 -9.91 -4.22 -9.28
N GLU A 77 -10.61 -3.74 -8.24
CA GLU A 77 -12.03 -3.99 -8.01
C GLU A 77 -12.90 -3.51 -9.18
N LYS A 78 -12.62 -2.31 -9.70
CA LYS A 78 -13.32 -1.74 -10.86
C LYS A 78 -13.03 -2.53 -12.13
N GLU A 79 -11.77 -2.91 -12.37
CA GLU A 79 -11.36 -3.73 -13.51
C GLU A 79 -12.03 -5.12 -13.46
N THR A 80 -12.10 -5.77 -12.30
CA THR A 80 -12.83 -7.04 -12.15
C THR A 80 -14.32 -6.88 -12.37
N ALA A 81 -14.94 -5.81 -11.88
CA ALA A 81 -16.36 -5.55 -12.08
C ALA A 81 -16.70 -5.32 -13.57
N GLU A 82 -15.92 -4.51 -14.29
CA GLU A 82 -16.11 -4.31 -15.75
C GLU A 82 -15.82 -5.58 -16.56
N THR A 83 -14.94 -6.45 -16.08
CA THR A 83 -14.62 -7.73 -16.76
C THR A 83 -15.76 -8.74 -16.57
N GLU A 84 -16.33 -8.87 -15.38
CA GLU A 84 -17.48 -9.73 -15.12
C GLU A 84 -18.75 -9.26 -15.86
N GLU A 85 -18.91 -7.96 -16.08
CA GLU A 85 -20.06 -7.40 -16.82
C GLU A 85 -19.98 -7.74 -18.32
N LYS A 86 -18.79 -7.71 -18.92
CA LYS A 86 -18.59 -8.09 -20.33
C LYS A 86 -18.74 -9.59 -20.58
N GLU A 87 -18.26 -10.43 -19.66
CA GLU A 87 -18.35 -11.89 -19.81
C GLU A 87 -19.79 -12.41 -19.72
N GLN A 88 -20.68 -11.70 -19.02
CA GLN A 88 -22.11 -12.04 -18.95
C GLN A 88 -22.88 -11.62 -20.20
N VAL A 89 -22.54 -10.48 -20.82
CA VAL A 89 -23.22 -10.01 -22.04
C VAL A 89 -22.89 -10.92 -23.23
N GLU A 90 -21.63 -11.37 -23.36
CA GLU A 90 -21.21 -12.24 -24.48
C GLU A 90 -21.86 -13.65 -24.43
N LYS A 91 -22.13 -14.18 -23.23
CA LYS A 91 -22.84 -15.46 -23.09
C LYS A 91 -24.31 -15.39 -23.48
N ILE A 92 -24.95 -14.23 -23.38
CA ILE A 92 -26.37 -14.06 -23.72
C ILE A 92 -26.54 -13.94 -25.24
N GLU A 93 -25.59 -13.35 -25.97
CA GLU A 93 -25.67 -13.20 -27.43
C GLU A 93 -25.39 -14.50 -28.21
N GLN A 94 -24.63 -15.46 -27.68
CA GLN A 94 -24.34 -16.72 -28.38
C GLN A 94 -25.45 -17.77 -28.28
N THR A 95 -26.56 -17.48 -27.58
CA THR A 95 -27.67 -18.45 -27.37
C THR A 95 -28.97 -18.04 -28.10
N ASN A 96 -28.95 -17.03 -28.96
CA ASN A 96 -30.10 -16.63 -29.79
C ASN A 96 -29.93 -16.99 -31.27
#